data_AF-A0A2P5CYE8-F1
#
_entry.id   AF-A0A2P5CYE8-F1
#
_cell.length_a   1.000
_cell.length_b   1.000
_cell.length_c   1.000
_cell.angle_alpha   90.00
_cell.angle_beta   90.00
_cell.angle_gamma   90.00
#
_symmetry.space_group_name_H-M   'P 1'
#
loop_
_entity.id
_entity.type
_entity.pdbx_description
1 polymer ?
#
loop_
_entity_poly.entity_id
_entity_poly.type
_entity_poly.pdbx_seq_one_letter_code
_entity_poly.pdbx_strand_id
1 'polypeptide(L)'
;MHFIIVGGKEALAAAKAKSYKNIPEDHWEILSDHFASKDVEKDFSQNSEKRSKQLYAPGPGSLSIIGHIHKEGNPETVELMSPIDCFEEKHFKNNSWRNENTQQKHAKMVASREEALTQAQAQAHKIADPVDLALSAESIVGSLPRLKSVGVLRAASISNVAAVQREHAETITSMKQQLAEKDAEYQHKLEEHQAKTQRRLDDQQWLLQSLIAQLDNNGLNIQLLPLTQPPPPPSSQ
;
A
#
# COMPACT_ATOMS: atom_id res chain seq x y z
N MET A 1 -17.24 -10.35 11.83
CA MET A 1 -16.84 -11.76 12.08
C MET A 1 -17.07 -12.69 10.87
N HIS A 2 -17.28 -12.18 9.64
CA HIS A 2 -17.61 -13.03 8.49
C HIS A 2 -16.39 -13.55 7.68
N PHE A 3 -15.28 -12.81 7.64
CA PHE A 3 -14.13 -13.19 6.80
C PHE A 3 -13.24 -14.32 7.35
N ILE A 4 -13.36 -14.64 8.64
CA ILE A 4 -12.58 -15.72 9.27
C ILE A 4 -13.23 -17.09 9.01
N ILE A 5 -14.54 -17.14 8.76
CA ILE A 5 -15.32 -18.38 8.69
C ILE A 5 -15.53 -18.87 7.25
N VAL A 6 -15.49 -17.99 6.25
CA VAL A 6 -16.02 -18.28 4.90
C VAL A 6 -14.96 -18.30 3.78
N GLY A 7 -13.68 -18.30 4.13
CA GLY A 7 -12.57 -18.24 3.16
C GLY A 7 -11.65 -19.45 3.25
N GLY A 8 -12.09 -20.59 2.76
CA GLY A 8 -11.29 -21.82 2.73
C GLY A 8 -11.77 -22.78 1.64
N LYS A 9 -10.96 -23.80 1.33
CA LYS A 9 -11.26 -24.82 0.32
C LYS A 9 -12.66 -25.45 0.49
N GLU A 10 -13.11 -25.58 1.73
CA GLU A 10 -14.44 -26.13 2.07
C GLU A 10 -15.59 -25.23 1.62
N ALA A 11 -15.38 -23.92 1.55
CA ALA A 11 -16.38 -22.96 1.06
C ALA A 11 -16.54 -23.01 -0.47
N LEU A 12 -15.53 -23.49 -1.21
CA LEU A 12 -15.61 -23.64 -2.66
C LEU A 12 -16.61 -24.74 -3.06
N ALA A 13 -16.66 -25.85 -2.31
CA ALA A 13 -17.64 -26.90 -2.54
C ALA A 13 -19.07 -26.41 -2.30
N ALA A 14 -19.28 -25.62 -1.24
CA ALA A 14 -20.57 -24.99 -0.95
C ALA A 14 -20.95 -23.93 -2.00
N ALA A 15 -19.97 -23.18 -2.53
CA ALA A 15 -20.18 -22.23 -3.62
C ALA A 15 -20.55 -22.95 -4.93
N LYS A 16 -19.83 -24.01 -5.30
CA LYS A 16 -20.16 -24.81 -6.51
C LYS A 16 -21.58 -25.38 -6.49
N ALA A 17 -22.12 -25.71 -5.32
CA ALA A 17 -23.47 -26.25 -5.17
C ALA A 17 -24.61 -25.22 -5.39
N LYS A 18 -24.31 -23.92 -5.37
CA LYS A 18 -25.32 -22.87 -5.51
C LYS A 18 -24.77 -21.66 -6.26
N SER A 19 -25.21 -21.49 -7.50
CA SER A 19 -24.87 -20.31 -8.29
C SER A 19 -25.28 -19.02 -7.59
N TYR A 20 -24.40 -18.02 -7.70
CA TYR A 20 -24.68 -16.69 -7.16
C TYR A 20 -25.79 -16.02 -7.97
N LYS A 21 -26.64 -15.25 -7.29
CA LYS A 21 -27.86 -14.69 -7.88
C LYS A 21 -27.58 -13.97 -9.20
N ASN A 22 -28.35 -14.32 -10.23
CA ASN A 22 -28.34 -13.71 -11.55
C ASN A 22 -27.07 -13.95 -12.40
N ILE A 23 -26.25 -14.95 -12.06
CA ILE A 23 -25.13 -15.37 -12.91
C ILE A 23 -25.60 -16.56 -13.76
N PRO A 24 -25.47 -16.49 -15.10
CA PRO A 24 -25.66 -17.64 -15.98
C PRO A 24 -24.79 -18.84 -15.55
N GLU A 25 -25.33 -20.05 -15.65
CA GLU A 25 -24.68 -21.25 -15.10
C GLU A 25 -23.31 -21.54 -15.75
N ASP A 26 -23.17 -21.28 -17.05
CA ASP A 26 -21.93 -21.39 -17.80
C ASP A 26 -20.84 -20.42 -17.28
N HIS A 27 -21.22 -19.18 -16.98
CA HIS A 27 -20.30 -18.21 -16.38
C HIS A 27 -19.93 -18.58 -14.93
N TRP A 28 -20.87 -19.19 -14.20
CA TRP A 28 -20.62 -19.67 -12.84
C TRP A 28 -19.65 -20.85 -12.82
N GLU A 29 -19.75 -21.76 -13.79
CA GLU A 29 -18.86 -22.91 -13.95
C GLU A 29 -17.42 -22.46 -14.24
N ILE A 30 -17.24 -21.52 -15.17
CA ILE A 30 -15.91 -20.94 -15.49
C ILE A 30 -15.26 -20.31 -14.24
N LEU A 31 -16.02 -19.52 -13.48
CA LEU A 31 -15.53 -18.93 -12.23
C LEU A 31 -15.16 -20.01 -11.21
N SER A 32 -16.02 -21.01 -11.07
CA SER A 32 -15.81 -22.09 -10.12
C SER A 32 -14.57 -22.94 -10.46
N ASP A 33 -14.27 -23.12 -11.75
CA ASP A 33 -13.07 -23.81 -12.22
C ASP A 33 -11.80 -22.97 -12.06
N HIS A 34 -11.88 -21.65 -12.27
CA HIS A 34 -10.79 -20.74 -11.95
C HIS A 34 -10.39 -20.84 -10.47
N PHE A 35 -11.37 -20.79 -9.56
CA PHE A 35 -11.11 -20.93 -8.12
C PHE A 35 -10.72 -22.36 -7.68
N ALA A 36 -11.01 -23.38 -8.51
CA ALA A 36 -10.54 -24.75 -8.32
C ALA A 36 -9.16 -25.02 -8.96
N SER A 37 -8.58 -24.05 -9.66
CA SER A 37 -7.26 -24.19 -10.27
C SER A 37 -6.16 -24.39 -9.23
N LYS A 38 -5.11 -25.13 -9.61
CA LYS A 38 -3.99 -25.45 -8.71
C LYS A 38 -3.25 -24.22 -8.20
N ASP A 39 -3.16 -23.17 -9.01
CA ASP A 39 -2.46 -21.93 -8.63
C ASP A 39 -3.21 -21.22 -7.50
N VAL A 40 -4.54 -21.12 -7.62
CA VAL A 40 -5.40 -20.53 -6.58
C VAL A 40 -5.43 -21.39 -5.32
N GLU A 41 -5.44 -22.72 -5.45
CA GLU A 41 -5.37 -23.65 -4.30
C GLU A 41 -4.06 -23.49 -3.50
N LYS A 42 -2.94 -23.31 -4.21
CA LYS A 42 -1.64 -23.04 -3.61
C LYS A 42 -1.66 -21.72 -2.83
N ASP A 43 -2.23 -20.66 -3.41
CA ASP A 43 -2.34 -19.36 -2.75
C ASP A 43 -3.22 -19.42 -1.50
N PHE A 44 -4.35 -20.15 -1.55
CA PHE A 44 -5.19 -20.38 -0.38
C PHE A 44 -4.44 -21.12 0.73
N SER A 45 -3.70 -22.16 0.38
CA SER A 45 -2.93 -22.96 1.35
C SER A 45 -1.85 -22.11 2.03
N GLN A 46 -1.10 -21.32 1.24
CA GLN A 46 -0.09 -20.41 1.78
C GLN A 46 -0.70 -19.30 2.63
N ASN A 47 -1.82 -18.71 2.21
CA ASN A 47 -2.49 -17.66 2.97
C ASN A 47 -3.06 -18.19 4.29
N SER A 48 -3.62 -19.42 4.27
CA SER A 48 -4.08 -20.12 5.47
C SER A 48 -2.93 -20.36 6.45
N GLU A 49 -1.79 -20.86 5.96
CA GLU A 49 -0.58 -21.06 6.78
C GLU A 49 -0.02 -19.74 7.34
N LYS A 50 -0.06 -18.66 6.55
CA LYS A 50 0.34 -17.33 7.03
C LYS A 50 -0.59 -16.83 8.14
N ARG A 51 -1.91 -17.07 8.02
CA ARG A 51 -2.89 -16.74 9.06
C ARG A 51 -2.75 -17.61 10.31
N SER A 52 -2.40 -18.89 10.18
CA SER A 52 -2.19 -19.75 11.35
C SER A 52 -0.97 -19.33 12.17
N LYS A 53 0.02 -18.70 11.53
CA LYS A 53 1.19 -18.09 12.18
C LYS A 53 0.93 -16.69 12.74
N GLN A 54 -0.29 -16.16 12.63
CA GLN A 54 -0.61 -14.80 13.06
C GLN A 54 -0.71 -14.73 14.60
N LEU A 55 0.24 -14.02 15.24
CA LEU A 55 0.33 -13.85 16.69
C LEU A 55 -0.81 -13.04 17.32
N TYR A 56 -1.47 -12.19 16.54
CA TYR A 56 -2.52 -11.29 17.00
C TYR A 56 -3.72 -11.37 16.08
N ALA A 57 -4.92 -11.49 16.65
CA ALA A 57 -6.16 -11.45 15.87
C ALA A 57 -6.19 -10.18 14.99
N PRO A 58 -6.61 -10.29 13.71
CA PRO A 58 -6.83 -9.12 12.87
C PRO A 58 -7.83 -8.21 13.58
N GLY A 59 -7.46 -6.93 13.74
CA GLY A 59 -8.36 -5.94 14.34
C GLY A 59 -9.66 -5.84 13.54
N PRO A 60 -10.79 -5.44 14.16
CA PRO A 60 -11.96 -5.04 13.40
C PRO A 60 -11.53 -4.04 12.33
N GLY A 61 -11.99 -4.25 11.09
CA GLY A 61 -11.51 -3.53 9.91
C GLY A 61 -11.44 -2.01 10.14
N SER A 62 -10.51 -1.38 9.45
CA SER A 62 -10.24 0.06 9.54
C SER A 62 -11.55 0.85 9.40
N LEU A 63 -12.01 1.43 10.51
CA LEU A 63 -12.97 2.51 10.43
C LEU A 63 -12.28 3.68 9.72
N SER A 64 -13.03 4.43 8.92
CA SER A 64 -12.57 5.74 8.45
C SER A 64 -12.10 6.57 9.65
N ILE A 65 -11.10 7.43 9.46
CA ILE A 65 -10.65 8.40 10.49
C ILE A 65 -11.87 9.14 11.10
N ILE A 66 -12.86 9.48 10.28
CA ILE A 66 -14.12 10.11 10.71
C ILE A 66 -14.96 9.18 11.60
N GLY A 67 -14.99 7.88 11.26
CA GLY A 67 -15.68 6.86 12.05
C GLY A 67 -15.04 6.59 13.41
N HIS A 68 -13.72 6.80 13.55
CA HIS A 68 -13.06 6.80 14.86
C HIS A 68 -13.41 8.06 15.66
N ILE A 69 -13.27 9.24 15.06
CA ILE A 69 -13.52 10.54 15.70
C ILE A 69 -14.94 10.64 16.27
N HIS A 70 -15.96 10.18 15.53
CA HIS A 70 -17.35 10.25 15.99
C HIS A 70 -17.75 9.16 17.00
N LYS A 71 -17.02 8.05 17.06
CA LYS A 71 -17.35 6.93 17.96
C LYS A 71 -16.64 7.03 19.31
N GLU A 72 -15.52 7.74 19.35
CA GLU A 72 -14.63 7.89 20.52
C GLU A 72 -14.74 9.31 21.15
N GLY A 73 -15.54 10.23 20.58
CA GLY A 73 -15.81 11.53 21.21
C GLY A 73 -16.65 11.40 22.49
N ASN A 74 -16.32 12.17 23.53
CA ASN A 74 -17.12 12.20 24.76
C ASN A 74 -18.52 12.75 24.44
N PRO A 75 -19.60 11.95 24.62
CA PRO A 75 -20.95 12.39 24.26
C PRO A 75 -21.46 13.54 25.15
N GLU A 76 -20.82 13.79 26.30
CA GLU A 76 -21.23 14.82 27.26
C GLU A 76 -20.50 16.15 27.07
N THR A 77 -19.24 16.14 26.62
CA THR A 77 -18.43 17.38 26.47
C THR A 77 -18.27 17.83 25.02
N VAL A 78 -18.63 17.01 24.02
CA VAL A 78 -18.44 17.27 22.57
C VAL A 78 -16.96 17.45 22.17
N GLU A 79 -16.04 17.31 23.14
CA GLU A 79 -14.61 17.46 22.94
C GLU A 79 -14.03 16.17 22.35
N LEU A 80 -13.19 16.33 21.33
CA LEU A 80 -12.50 15.21 20.69
C LEU A 80 -11.47 14.62 21.66
N MET A 81 -11.41 13.29 21.74
CA MET A 81 -10.31 12.63 22.45
C MET A 81 -8.97 13.10 21.91
N SER A 82 -8.03 13.37 22.82
CA SER A 82 -6.67 13.70 22.43
C SER A 82 -6.06 12.55 21.62
N PRO A 83 -5.17 12.83 20.67
CA PRO A 83 -4.39 11.79 20.00
C PRO A 83 -3.66 10.85 20.98
N ILE A 84 -3.30 11.33 22.16
CA ILE A 84 -2.70 10.52 23.24
C ILE A 84 -3.74 9.57 23.84
N ASP A 85 -4.92 10.07 24.20
CA ASP A 85 -6.00 9.28 24.80
C ASP A 85 -6.48 8.19 23.83
N CYS A 86 -6.59 8.51 22.54
CA CYS A 86 -6.95 7.54 21.48
C CYS A 86 -5.87 6.46 21.31
N PHE A 87 -4.59 6.86 21.45
CA PHE A 87 -3.48 5.90 21.43
C PHE A 87 -3.52 4.98 22.65
N GLU A 88 -3.79 5.52 23.84
CA GLU A 88 -3.92 4.75 25.07
C GLU A 88 -5.10 3.76 24.98
N GLU A 89 -6.30 4.18 24.61
CA GLU A 89 -7.47 3.29 24.47
C GLU A 89 -7.20 2.10 23.52
N LYS A 90 -6.49 2.36 22.41
CA LYS A 90 -6.20 1.31 21.41
C LYS A 90 -5.13 0.32 21.86
N HIS A 91 -4.15 0.78 22.63
CA HIS A 91 -2.94 0.01 22.93
C HIS A 91 -2.80 -0.42 24.39
N PHE A 92 -3.55 0.18 25.31
CA PHE A 92 -3.60 -0.16 26.73
C PHE A 92 -4.87 -0.97 27.02
N LYS A 93 -4.71 -2.26 27.30
CA LYS A 93 -5.82 -3.20 27.55
C LYS A 93 -5.52 -4.07 28.74
N ASN A 94 -6.54 -4.38 29.55
CA ASN A 94 -6.40 -5.20 30.75
C ASN A 94 -5.28 -4.69 31.70
N ASN A 95 -5.21 -3.38 31.89
CA ASN A 95 -4.18 -2.69 32.69
C ASN A 95 -2.74 -2.95 32.22
N SER A 96 -2.54 -3.24 30.93
CA SER A 96 -1.21 -3.49 30.37
C SER A 96 -1.07 -2.95 28.94
N TRP A 97 0.15 -2.58 28.57
CA TRP A 97 0.48 -2.19 27.21
C TRP A 97 0.58 -3.41 26.29
N ARG A 98 0.12 -3.27 25.06
CA ARG A 98 0.16 -4.35 24.06
C ARG A 98 1.58 -4.90 23.83
N ASN A 99 2.59 -4.04 23.91
CA ASN A 99 4.01 -4.38 23.92
C ASN A 99 4.87 -3.20 24.41
N GLU A 100 6.16 -3.44 24.64
CA GLU A 100 7.11 -2.43 25.11
C GLU A 100 7.26 -1.23 24.15
N ASN A 101 7.18 -1.47 22.84
CA ASN A 101 7.21 -0.39 21.84
C ASN A 101 6.03 0.58 22.02
N THR A 102 4.82 0.07 22.25
CA THR A 102 3.63 0.90 22.49
C THR A 102 3.75 1.72 23.76
N GLN A 103 4.30 1.13 24.84
CA GLN A 103 4.56 1.86 26.08
C GLN A 103 5.58 3.00 25.87
N GLN A 104 6.70 2.70 25.19
CA GLN A 104 7.74 3.70 24.91
C GLN A 104 7.21 4.82 24.01
N LYS A 105 6.39 4.47 23.02
CA LYS A 105 5.78 5.45 22.10
C LYS A 105 4.80 6.37 22.83
N HIS A 106 3.98 5.83 23.73
CA HIS A 106 3.10 6.64 24.58
C HIS A 106 3.91 7.62 25.44
N ALA A 107 4.96 7.15 26.13
CA ALA A 107 5.82 8.00 26.94
C ALA A 107 6.45 9.15 26.12
N LYS A 108 6.88 8.86 24.88
CA LYS A 108 7.39 9.88 23.95
C LYS A 108 6.33 10.91 23.56
N MET A 109 5.09 10.46 23.31
CA MET A 109 3.98 11.36 22.97
C MET A 109 3.63 12.29 24.13
N VAL A 110 3.61 11.76 25.36
CA VAL A 110 3.39 12.55 26.58
C VAL A 110 4.50 13.59 26.75
N ALA A 111 5.77 13.16 26.68
CA ALA A 111 6.91 14.07 26.82
C ALA A 111 6.91 15.18 25.75
N SER A 112 6.62 14.84 24.49
CA SER A 112 6.55 15.82 23.40
C SER A 112 5.42 16.83 23.60
N ARG A 113 4.27 16.42 24.15
CA ARG A 113 3.18 17.33 24.51
C ARG A 113 3.58 18.28 25.64
N GLU A 114 4.24 17.76 26.68
CA GLU A 114 4.72 18.58 27.80
C GLU A 114 5.77 19.60 27.36
N GLU A 115 6.70 19.20 26.48
CA GLU A 115 7.69 20.10 25.88
C GLU A 115 7.03 21.20 25.05
N ALA A 116 6.07 20.83 24.18
CA ALA A 116 5.33 21.80 23.37
C ALA A 116 4.52 22.78 24.24
N LEU A 117 3.90 22.32 25.33
CA LEU A 117 3.20 23.18 26.28
C LEU A 117 4.16 24.14 26.99
N THR A 118 5.32 23.65 27.42
CA THR A 118 6.36 24.46 28.07
C THR A 118 6.89 25.53 27.11
N GLN A 119 7.12 25.16 25.84
CA GLN A 119 7.55 26.08 24.80
C GLN A 119 6.48 27.15 24.49
N ALA A 120 5.22 26.73 24.35
CA ALA A 120 4.11 27.66 24.12
C ALA A 120 3.96 28.65 25.28
N GLN A 121 4.08 28.18 26.52
CA GLN A 121 4.00 29.01 27.70
C GLN A 121 5.19 29.99 27.80
N ALA A 122 6.41 29.54 27.51
CA ALA A 122 7.59 30.39 27.46
C ALA A 122 7.48 31.47 26.37
N GLN A 123 6.83 31.16 25.24
CA GLN A 123 6.57 32.11 24.17
C GLN A 123 5.47 33.11 24.53
N ALA A 124 4.42 32.67 25.23
CA ALA A 124 3.33 33.53 25.72
C ALA A 124 3.82 34.57 26.75
N HIS A 125 4.79 34.23 27.61
CA HIS A 125 5.39 35.19 28.56
C HIS A 125 6.31 36.23 27.89
N LYS A 126 6.65 36.07 26.61
CA LYS A 126 7.51 36.98 25.86
C LYS A 126 6.74 38.05 25.07
N ILE A 127 5.41 37.92 25.01
CA ILE A 127 4.52 38.81 24.25
C ILE A 127 3.67 39.59 25.26
N ALA A 128 3.99 40.87 25.45
CA ALA A 128 3.29 41.76 26.37
C ALA A 128 1.97 42.34 25.83
N ASP A 129 1.55 41.94 24.62
CA ASP A 129 0.36 42.51 23.96
C ASP A 129 -0.73 41.43 23.74
N PRO A 130 -1.94 41.61 24.32
CA PRO A 130 -3.00 40.60 24.34
C PRO A 130 -3.65 40.32 22.98
N VAL A 131 -3.30 41.07 21.93
CA VAL A 131 -3.87 40.91 20.58
C VAL A 131 -3.21 39.74 19.82
N ASP A 132 -1.98 39.35 20.16
CA ASP A 132 -1.22 38.32 19.44
C ASP A 132 -1.40 36.90 20.03
N LEU A 133 -2.05 36.80 21.19
CA LEU A 133 -2.26 35.53 21.90
C LEU A 133 -3.23 34.59 21.14
N ALA A 134 -4.17 35.15 20.38
CA ALA A 134 -5.15 34.39 19.61
C ALA A 134 -4.57 33.76 18.34
N LEU A 135 -3.51 34.34 17.77
CA LEU A 135 -2.89 33.88 16.52
C LEU A 135 -1.81 32.81 16.76
N SER A 136 -1.18 32.80 17.95
CA SER A 136 -0.10 31.87 18.27
C SER A 136 -0.59 30.46 18.65
N ALA A 137 -1.78 30.34 19.23
CA ALA A 137 -2.34 29.06 19.67
C ALA A 137 -2.70 28.10 18.50
N GLU A 138 -3.03 28.62 17.32
CA GLU A 138 -3.33 27.80 16.12
C GLU A 138 -2.08 27.20 15.45
N SER A 139 -0.89 27.73 15.74
CA SER A 139 0.38 27.26 15.15
C SER A 139 0.98 26.05 15.88
N ILE A 140 0.76 25.95 17.20
CA ILE A 140 1.42 24.97 18.08
C ILE A 140 0.61 23.68 18.22
N VAL A 141 -0.72 23.76 18.17
CA VAL A 141 -1.59 22.58 18.11
C VAL A 141 -1.88 22.31 16.65
N GLY A 142 -1.02 21.49 16.00
CA GLY A 142 -1.06 21.20 14.57
C GLY A 142 -2.49 21.17 14.02
N SER A 143 -2.72 22.00 12.99
CA SER A 143 -4.02 22.26 12.36
C SER A 143 -4.96 21.04 12.42
N LEU A 144 -5.94 21.06 13.34
CA LEU A 144 -7.05 20.13 13.26
C LEU A 144 -7.71 20.33 11.89
N PRO A 145 -8.05 19.26 11.15
CA PRO A 145 -8.81 19.39 9.93
C PRO A 145 -10.14 20.05 10.28
N ARG A 146 -10.28 21.34 9.94
CA ARG A 146 -11.50 22.10 10.18
C ARG A 146 -12.61 21.39 9.43
N LEU A 147 -13.49 20.73 10.18
CA LEU A 147 -14.78 20.26 9.68
C LEU A 147 -15.44 21.44 8.98
N LYS A 148 -15.79 21.24 7.71
CA LYS A 148 -16.72 22.13 7.01
C LYS A 148 -18.05 22.02 7.74
N SER A 149 -18.29 22.90 8.71
CA SER A 149 -19.64 23.12 9.20
C SER A 149 -20.45 23.61 8.00
N VAL A 150 -21.43 22.82 7.62
CA VAL A 150 -22.41 23.21 6.63
C VAL A 150 -23.19 24.38 7.24
N GLY A 151 -22.92 25.58 6.72
CA GLY A 151 -23.76 26.76 6.89
C GLY A 151 -23.38 27.69 8.03
N VAL A 152 -22.31 28.48 7.84
CA VAL A 152 -22.29 29.92 8.15
C VAL A 152 -21.21 30.58 7.28
N LEU A 153 -21.60 31.51 6.41
CA LEU A 153 -20.67 32.40 5.72
C LEU A 153 -19.94 33.28 6.75
N ARG A 154 -18.61 33.19 6.84
CA ARG A 154 -17.76 34.33 7.25
C ARG A 154 -16.44 34.36 6.48
N ALA A 155 -16.18 35.58 6.00
CA ALA A 155 -14.93 36.21 5.57
C ALA A 155 -13.79 35.29 5.09
N ALA A 156 -13.49 35.39 3.79
CA ALA A 156 -12.38 34.74 3.14
C ALA A 156 -11.04 35.14 3.78
N SER A 157 -10.41 34.21 4.50
CA SER A 157 -8.98 34.24 4.77
C SER A 157 -8.25 33.82 3.48
N ILE A 158 -7.96 34.82 2.64
CA ILE A 158 -7.35 34.67 1.30
C ILE A 158 -5.84 34.28 1.41
N SER A 159 -5.23 34.43 2.59
CA SER A 159 -3.77 34.28 2.76
C SER A 159 -3.26 32.83 2.68
N ASN A 160 -4.03 31.83 3.12
CA ASN A 160 -3.53 30.44 3.23
C ASN A 160 -3.81 29.59 1.99
N VAL A 161 -4.74 30.01 1.12
CA VAL A 161 -5.12 29.23 -0.07
C VAL A 161 -3.97 29.16 -1.08
N ALA A 162 -3.23 30.25 -1.25
CA ALA A 162 -2.11 30.31 -2.20
C ALA A 162 -0.91 29.42 -1.78
N ALA A 163 -0.62 29.34 -0.48
CA ALA A 163 0.43 28.48 0.04
C ALA A 163 0.07 26.99 -0.11
N VAL A 164 -1.15 26.62 0.29
CA VAL A 164 -1.67 25.25 0.16
C VAL A 164 -1.74 24.82 -1.31
N GLN A 165 -2.13 25.72 -2.22
CA GLN A 165 -2.13 25.43 -3.66
C GLN A 165 -0.73 25.18 -4.23
N ARG A 166 0.29 25.90 -3.73
CA ARG A 166 1.68 25.70 -4.14
C ARG A 166 2.20 24.33 -3.70
N GLU A 167 1.97 23.96 -2.44
CA GLU A 167 2.36 22.65 -1.92
C GLU A 167 1.67 21.50 -2.66
N HIS A 168 0.39 21.66 -3.01
CA HIS A 168 -0.31 20.69 -3.86
C HIS A 168 0.29 20.59 -5.25
N ALA A 169 0.64 21.72 -5.88
CA ALA A 169 1.29 21.71 -7.19
C ALA A 169 2.65 21.01 -7.16
N GLU A 170 3.46 21.26 -6.12
CA GLU A 170 4.75 20.60 -5.89
C GLU A 170 4.61 19.10 -5.64
N THR A 171 3.58 18.68 -4.90
CA THR A 171 3.29 17.26 -4.67
C THR A 171 2.92 16.56 -5.99
N ILE A 172 2.09 17.20 -6.81
CA ILE A 172 1.67 16.65 -8.11
C ILE A 172 2.86 16.53 -9.06
N THR A 173 3.75 17.53 -9.11
CA THR A 173 4.95 17.47 -9.96
C THR A 173 5.92 16.39 -9.47
N SER A 174 6.11 16.26 -8.16
CA SER A 174 6.93 15.19 -7.56
C SER A 174 6.40 13.79 -7.90
N MET A 175 5.09 13.55 -7.75
CA MET A 175 4.48 12.27 -8.09
C MET A 175 4.60 11.94 -9.58
N LYS A 176 4.41 12.93 -10.46
CA LYS A 176 4.62 12.76 -11.91
C LYS A 176 6.06 12.40 -12.24
N GLN A 177 7.03 13.04 -11.60
CA GLN A 177 8.44 12.76 -11.79
C GLN A 177 8.79 11.33 -11.37
N GLN A 178 8.32 10.89 -10.19
CA GLN A 178 8.54 9.53 -9.71
C GLN A 178 7.93 8.47 -10.62
N LEU A 179 6.76 8.75 -11.19
CA LEU A 179 6.12 7.85 -12.15
C LEU A 179 6.97 7.71 -13.42
N ALA A 180 7.43 8.83 -13.98
CA ALA A 180 8.31 8.82 -15.16
C ALA A 180 9.64 8.09 -14.91
N GLU A 181 10.23 8.26 -13.72
CA GLU A 181 11.46 7.57 -13.33
C GLU A 181 11.24 6.06 -13.22
N LYS A 182 10.13 5.62 -12.60
CA LYS A 182 9.80 4.19 -12.51
C LYS A 182 9.49 3.57 -13.86
N ASP A 183 8.81 4.29 -14.75
CA ASP A 183 8.58 3.82 -16.11
C ASP A 183 9.90 3.64 -16.87
N ALA A 184 10.83 4.59 -16.76
CA ALA A 184 12.16 4.48 -17.37
C ALA A 184 12.96 3.29 -16.79
N GLU A 185 12.89 3.07 -15.48
CA GLU A 185 13.54 1.94 -14.81
C GLU A 185 13.00 0.59 -15.30
N TYR A 186 11.67 0.46 -15.44
CA TYR A 186 11.04 -0.75 -15.95
C TYR A 186 11.41 -1.02 -17.41
N GLN A 187 11.42 0.00 -18.27
CA GLN A 187 11.85 -0.14 -19.66
C GLN A 187 13.31 -0.58 -19.77
N HIS A 188 14.20 0.05 -19.00
CA HIS A 188 15.62 -0.33 -18.97
C HIS A 188 15.81 -1.80 -18.54
N LYS A 189 15.11 -2.24 -17.47
CA LYS A 189 15.19 -3.64 -17.00
C LYS A 189 14.68 -4.64 -18.04
N LEU A 190 13.64 -4.26 -18.80
CA LEU A 190 13.11 -5.10 -19.88
C LEU A 190 14.15 -5.27 -20.99
N GLU A 191 14.76 -4.17 -21.43
CA GLU A 191 15.82 -4.18 -22.45
C GLU A 191 17.05 -4.97 -22.00
N GLU A 192 17.49 -4.79 -20.74
CA GLU A 192 18.62 -5.53 -20.18
C GLU A 192 18.34 -7.05 -20.17
N HIS A 193 17.14 -7.45 -19.75
CA HIS A 193 16.74 -8.85 -19.73
C HIS A 193 16.69 -9.44 -21.15
N GLN A 194 16.18 -8.69 -22.13
CA GLN A 194 16.16 -9.10 -23.53
C GLN A 194 17.57 -9.24 -24.08
N ALA A 195 18.45 -8.26 -23.87
CA ALA A 195 19.83 -8.31 -24.30
C ALA A 195 20.61 -9.48 -23.68
N LYS A 196 20.34 -9.78 -22.40
CA LYS A 196 20.94 -10.92 -21.70
C LYS A 196 20.49 -12.27 -22.28
N THR A 197 19.21 -12.39 -22.61
CA THR A 197 18.66 -13.59 -23.26
C THR A 197 19.27 -13.78 -24.65
N GLN A 198 19.40 -12.69 -25.42
CA GLN A 198 20.02 -12.75 -26.74
C GLN A 198 21.48 -13.19 -26.67
N ARG A 199 22.29 -12.58 -25.79
CA ARG A 199 23.69 -13.01 -25.60
C ARG A 199 23.82 -14.49 -25.24
N ARG A 200 22.94 -15.01 -24.38
CA ARG A 200 22.94 -16.44 -24.03
C ARG A 200 22.67 -17.35 -25.23
N LEU A 201 21.76 -16.94 -26.12
CA LEU A 201 21.48 -17.68 -27.36
C LEU A 201 22.68 -17.63 -28.29
N ASP A 202 23.29 -16.47 -28.46
CA ASP A 202 24.48 -16.30 -29.31
C ASP A 202 25.67 -17.13 -28.79
N ASP A 203 25.90 -17.13 -27.47
CA ASP A 203 26.94 -17.95 -26.81
C ASP A 203 26.69 -19.46 -27.03
N GLN A 204 25.43 -19.90 -26.89
CA GLN A 204 25.04 -21.30 -27.14
C GLN A 204 25.21 -21.68 -28.61
N GLN A 205 24.84 -20.81 -29.54
CA GLN A 205 25.00 -21.02 -30.96
C GLN A 205 26.49 -21.11 -31.34
N TRP A 206 27.32 -20.25 -30.77
CA TRP A 206 28.77 -20.28 -30.96
C TRP A 206 29.39 -21.59 -30.45
N LEU A 207 29.00 -22.04 -29.26
CA LEU A 207 29.45 -23.31 -28.69
C LEU A 207 29.06 -24.50 -29.59
N LEU A 208 27.82 -24.51 -30.09
CA LEU A 208 27.34 -25.57 -30.98
C LEU A 208 28.14 -25.61 -32.28
N GLN A 209 28.40 -24.45 -32.91
CA GLN A 209 29.22 -24.37 -34.12
C GLN A 209 30.66 -24.83 -33.88
N SER A 210 31.24 -24.48 -32.73
CA SER A 210 32.59 -24.92 -32.36
C SER A 210 32.66 -26.45 -32.22
N LEU A 211 31.65 -27.07 -31.60
CA LEU A 211 31.57 -28.53 -31.47
C LEU A 211 31.40 -29.22 -32.84
N ILE A 212 30.58 -28.67 -33.73
CA ILE A 212 30.42 -29.19 -35.09
C ILE A 212 31.76 -29.16 -35.84
N ALA A 213 32.47 -28.03 -35.81
CA ALA A 213 33.78 -27.91 -36.45
C ALA A 213 34.81 -28.90 -35.88
N GLN A 214 34.77 -29.18 -34.57
CA GLN A 214 35.62 -30.21 -33.97
C GLN A 214 35.27 -31.62 -34.48
N LEU A 215 34.00 -31.96 -34.64
CA LEU A 215 33.58 -33.26 -35.17
C LEU A 215 34.00 -33.45 -36.63
N ASP A 216 33.84 -32.42 -37.46
CA ASP A 216 34.25 -32.44 -38.87
C ASP A 216 35.77 -32.66 -39.01
N ASN A 217 36.57 -31.96 -38.18
CA ASN A 217 38.03 -32.13 -38.16
C ASN A 217 38.49 -33.53 -37.71
N ASN A 218 37.63 -34.28 -37.00
CA ASN A 218 37.90 -35.64 -36.55
C ASN A 218 37.40 -36.73 -37.52
N GLY A 219 36.91 -36.35 -38.71
CA GLY A 219 36.49 -37.30 -39.76
C GLY A 219 35.08 -37.91 -39.58
N LEU A 220 34.29 -37.41 -38.62
CA LEU A 220 32.88 -37.78 -38.43
C LEU A 220 31.98 -36.82 -39.23
N ASN A 221 31.78 -37.12 -40.52
CA ASN A 221 30.93 -36.31 -41.40
C ASN A 221 29.45 -36.49 -41.05
N ILE A 222 28.89 -35.58 -40.25
CA ILE A 222 27.46 -35.54 -39.93
C ILE A 222 26.83 -34.40 -40.75
N GLN A 223 26.18 -34.73 -41.86
CA GLN A 223 25.38 -33.77 -42.62
C GLN A 223 24.13 -33.37 -41.83
N LEU A 224 24.14 -32.16 -41.25
CA LEU A 224 22.96 -31.54 -40.65
C LEU A 224 22.22 -30.70 -41.71
N LEU A 225 20.91 -30.95 -41.85
CA LEU A 225 20.02 -30.18 -42.71
C LEU A 225 19.96 -28.70 -42.27
N PRO A 226 19.72 -27.75 -43.20
CA PRO A 226 19.68 -26.33 -42.89
C PRO A 226 18.56 -26.03 -41.89
N LEU A 227 18.92 -25.34 -40.81
CA LEU A 227 17.99 -24.81 -39.82
C LEU A 227 17.11 -23.75 -40.52
N THR A 228 15.84 -24.09 -40.74
CA THR A 228 14.83 -23.20 -41.31
C THR A 228 14.77 -21.89 -40.53
N GLN A 229 15.01 -20.79 -41.24
CA GLN A 229 14.98 -19.43 -40.72
C GLN A 229 13.59 -19.14 -40.11
N PRO A 230 13.51 -18.51 -38.92
CA PRO A 230 12.23 -18.16 -38.32
C PRO A 230 11.48 -17.15 -39.22
N PRO A 231 10.14 -17.25 -39.30
CA PRO A 231 9.33 -16.40 -40.18
C PRO A 231 9.47 -14.92 -39.76
N PRO A 232 9.44 -13.98 -40.72
CA PRO A 232 9.53 -12.57 -40.42
C PRO A 232 8.32 -12.10 -39.60
N PRO A 233 8.50 -11.09 -38.73
CA PRO A 233 7.41 -10.57 -37.90
C PRO A 233 6.28 -9.99 -38.78
N PRO A 234 5.02 -10.11 -38.34
CA PRO A 234 3.87 -9.59 -39.08
C PRO A 234 4.01 -8.07 -39.24
N SER A 235 3.85 -7.60 -40.48
CA SER A 235 3.82 -6.17 -40.78
C SER A 235 2.59 -5.53 -40.17
N SER A 236 2.78 -4.58 -39.26
CA SER A 236 1.71 -3.73 -38.75
C SER A 236 1.19 -2.84 -39.88
N GLN A 237 -0.07 -3.04 -40.27
CA GLN A 237 -0.88 -2.04 -41.00
C GLN A 237 -1.80 -1.33 -40.01
#